data_AF-A0A7S3W871-F1
#
_entry.id   AF-A0A7S3W871-F1
#
_cell.length_a   1.000
_cell.length_b   1.000
_cell.length_c   1.000
_cell.angle_alpha   90.00
_cell.angle_beta   90.00
_cell.angle_gamma   90.00
#
_symmetry.space_group_name_H-M   'P 1'
#
loop_
_entity.id
_entity.type
_entity.pdbx_description
1 polymer ?
#
loop_
_entity_poly.entity_id
_entity_poly.type
_entity_poly.pdbx_seq_one_letter_code
_entity_poly.pdbx_strand_id
1 'polypeptide(L)'
;AVSNIHGAAAKAGISPARFIFTDVADKALYIARGSLADLFLDTPLCNGHTTGTDVLWSGVPILTLPMESMCSRVAGSLVTAVGCPEMCAQSMQDYVERAVRLGTR
;
A
#
# COMPACT_ATOMS: atom_id res chain seq x y z
N ALA A 1 -8.11 -11.62 -13.34
CA ALA A 1 -7.29 -11.08 -12.24
C ALA A 1 -7.83 -11.47 -10.87
N VAL A 2 -9.06 -11.08 -10.50
CA VAL A 2 -9.67 -11.38 -9.18
C VAL A 2 -9.63 -12.87 -8.81
N SER A 3 -10.01 -13.77 -9.73
CA SER A 3 -9.96 -15.22 -9.50
C SER A 3 -8.55 -15.72 -9.12
N ASN A 4 -7.50 -15.18 -9.74
CA ASN A 4 -6.11 -15.56 -9.42
C ASN A 4 -5.71 -15.09 -8.02
N ILE A 5 -6.13 -13.89 -7.61
CA ILE A 5 -5.84 -13.35 -6.28
C ILE A 5 -6.58 -14.16 -5.22
N HIS A 6 -7.87 -14.46 -5.42
CA HIS A 6 -8.63 -15.34 -4.52
C HIS A 6 -8.00 -16.74 -4.41
N GLY A 7 -7.55 -17.31 -5.53
CA GLY A 7 -6.84 -18.60 -5.53
C GLY A 7 -5.53 -18.57 -4.75
N ALA A 8 -4.75 -17.50 -4.88
CA ALA A 8 -3.50 -17.32 -4.11
C ALA A 8 -3.79 -17.12 -2.62
N ALA A 9 -4.79 -16.32 -2.27
CA ALA A 9 -5.21 -16.09 -0.89
C ALA A 9 -5.69 -17.39 -0.21
N ALA A 10 -6.50 -18.18 -0.91
CA ALA A 10 -6.99 -19.46 -0.39
C ALA A 10 -5.85 -20.45 -0.13
N LYS A 11 -4.84 -20.51 -1.02
CA LYS A 11 -3.62 -21.31 -0.81
C LYS A 11 -2.81 -20.86 0.41
N ALA A 12 -2.87 -19.58 0.74
CA ALA A 12 -2.26 -19.00 1.94
C ALA A 12 -3.15 -19.10 3.20
N GLY A 13 -4.31 -19.78 3.13
CA GLY A 13 -5.24 -19.92 4.25
C GLY A 13 -6.05 -18.65 4.58
N ILE A 14 -6.10 -17.68 3.66
CA ILE A 14 -6.82 -16.42 3.84
C ILE A 14 -8.17 -16.50 3.12
N SER A 15 -9.26 -16.25 3.84
CA SER A 15 -10.60 -16.22 3.27
C SER A 15 -10.72 -15.15 2.16
N PRO A 16 -11.18 -15.50 0.95
CA PRO A 16 -11.42 -14.54 -0.13
C PRO A 16 -12.39 -13.41 0.24
N ALA A 17 -13.30 -13.64 1.20
CA ALA A 17 -14.25 -12.63 1.67
C ALA A 17 -13.58 -11.43 2.36
N ARG A 18 -12.29 -11.52 2.70
CA ARG A 18 -11.50 -10.40 3.25
C ARG A 18 -11.00 -9.42 2.20
N PHE A 19 -11.12 -9.75 0.91
CA PHE A 19 -10.67 -8.89 -0.18
C PHE A 19 -11.86 -8.16 -0.79
N ILE A 20 -11.79 -6.83 -0.81
CA ILE A 20 -12.79 -5.97 -1.44
C ILE A 20 -12.15 -5.38 -2.69
N PHE A 21 -12.70 -5.71 -3.86
CA PHE A 21 -12.29 -5.12 -5.14
C PHE A 21 -13.31 -4.06 -5.52
N THR A 22 -12.84 -2.84 -5.75
CA THR A 22 -13.70 -1.75 -6.22
C THR A 22 -13.65 -1.64 -7.74
N ASP A 23 -14.75 -1.23 -8.35
CA ASP A 23 -14.76 -0.85 -9.77
C ASP A 23 -13.87 0.37 -10.05
N VAL A 24 -13.44 0.51 -11.31
CA VAL A 24 -12.78 1.72 -11.80
C VAL A 24 -13.69 2.91 -11.57
N ALA A 25 -13.14 3.97 -10.99
CA ALA A 25 -13.85 5.20 -10.68
C ALA A 25 -13.18 6.38 -11.37
N ASP A 26 -13.93 7.48 -11.49
CA ASP A 26 -13.32 8.77 -11.80
C ASP A 26 -12.33 9.20 -10.70
N LYS A 27 -11.51 10.20 -11.02
CA LYS A 27 -10.42 10.62 -10.14
C LYS A 27 -10.89 11.10 -8.77
N ALA A 28 -11.99 11.85 -8.71
CA ALA A 28 -12.46 12.44 -7.46
C ALA A 28 -12.96 11.34 -6.52
N LEU A 29 -13.77 10.41 -7.04
CA LEU A 29 -14.25 9.27 -6.28
C LEU A 29 -13.12 8.31 -5.91
N TYR A 30 -12.11 8.13 -6.78
CA TYR A 30 -10.93 7.32 -6.48
C TYR A 30 -10.15 7.86 -5.28
N ILE A 31 -9.85 9.17 -5.25
CA ILE A 31 -9.17 9.81 -4.10
C ILE A 31 -10.05 9.72 -2.85
N ALA A 32 -11.35 9.99 -2.96
CA ALA A 32 -12.28 9.94 -1.84
C ALA A 32 -12.40 8.52 -1.24
N ARG A 33 -12.31 7.47 -2.07
CA ARG A 33 -12.21 6.08 -1.58
C ARG A 33 -10.92 5.82 -0.84
N GLY A 34 -9.83 6.47 -1.26
CA GLY A 34 -8.53 6.41 -0.58
C GLY A 34 -8.67 6.68 0.92
N SER A 35 -9.44 7.71 1.32
CA SER A 35 -9.59 8.09 2.73
C SER A 35 -10.36 7.09 3.59
N LEU A 36 -10.91 6.01 3.01
CA LEU A 36 -11.52 4.91 3.78
C LEU A 36 -10.48 3.91 4.29
N ALA A 37 -9.26 3.92 3.76
CA ALA A 37 -8.20 3.03 4.18
C ALA A 37 -7.45 3.60 5.39
N ASP A 38 -7.05 2.73 6.32
CA ASP A 38 -6.22 3.11 7.46
C ASP A 38 -4.73 3.14 7.10
N LEU A 39 -4.32 2.30 6.15
CA LEU A 39 -2.94 2.14 5.73
C LEU A 39 -2.87 1.64 4.27
N PHE A 40 -1.97 2.24 3.50
CA PHE A 40 -1.60 1.73 2.18
C PHE A 40 -0.31 0.90 2.24
N LEU A 41 -0.40 -0.34 1.79
CA LEU A 41 0.73 -1.26 1.66
C LEU A 41 1.29 -1.17 0.24
N ASP A 42 2.47 -0.57 0.09
CA ASP A 42 3.12 -0.41 -1.20
C ASP A 42 3.80 -1.69 -1.71
N THR A 43 4.01 -1.78 -3.03
CA THR A 43 4.64 -2.93 -3.68
C THR A 43 6.15 -2.69 -3.88
N PRO A 44 7.05 -3.56 -3.34
CA PRO A 44 8.49 -3.27 -3.30
C PRO A 44 9.20 -3.15 -4.65
N LEU A 45 8.80 -3.93 -5.65
CA LEU A 45 9.52 -3.95 -6.95
C LEU A 45 9.18 -2.75 -7.84
N CYS A 46 7.94 -2.27 -7.75
CA CYS A 46 7.42 -1.12 -8.49
C CYS A 46 6.39 -0.45 -7.60
N ASN A 47 6.73 0.71 -7.07
CA ASN A 47 5.90 1.40 -6.09
C ASN A 47 4.68 2.05 -6.75
N GLY A 48 3.71 2.42 -5.91
CA GLY A 48 2.69 3.40 -6.25
C GLY A 48 3.32 4.77 -6.51
N HIS A 49 3.37 5.19 -7.78
CA HIS A 49 3.79 6.54 -8.16
C HIS A 49 2.62 7.51 -7.99
N THR A 50 1.81 7.70 -9.03
CA THR A 50 0.60 8.55 -8.98
C THR A 50 -0.38 8.07 -7.91
N THR A 51 -0.59 6.75 -7.80
CA THR A 51 -1.41 6.15 -6.75
C THR A 51 -0.89 6.49 -5.35
N GLY A 52 0.43 6.49 -5.13
CA GLY A 52 1.01 6.87 -3.84
C GLY A 52 0.72 8.34 -3.50
N THR A 53 0.89 9.23 -4.47
CA THR A 53 0.55 10.65 -4.28
C THR A 53 -0.93 10.84 -3.96
N ASP A 54 -1.82 10.13 -4.65
CA ASP A 54 -3.28 10.21 -4.43
C ASP A 54 -3.69 9.73 -3.04
N VAL A 55 -3.08 8.65 -2.56
CA VAL A 55 -3.29 8.08 -1.24
C VAL A 55 -2.86 9.09 -0.16
N LEU A 56 -1.69 9.70 -0.30
CA LEU A 56 -1.23 10.75 0.62
C LEU A 56 -2.16 11.97 0.58
N TRP A 57 -2.67 12.36 -0.60
CA TRP A 57 -3.65 13.43 -0.74
C TRP A 57 -4.97 13.14 -0.02
N SER A 58 -5.34 11.86 0.08
CA SER A 58 -6.50 11.41 0.84
C SER A 58 -6.27 11.32 2.36
N GLY A 59 -5.05 11.63 2.82
CA GLY A 59 -4.67 11.61 4.23
C GLY A 59 -4.24 10.24 4.76
N VAL A 60 -4.05 9.25 3.89
CA VAL A 60 -3.72 7.87 4.29
C VAL A 60 -2.21 7.64 4.29
N PRO A 61 -1.63 7.08 5.36
CA PRO A 61 -0.21 6.77 5.42
C PRO A 61 0.17 5.63 4.46
N ILE A 62 1.39 5.69 3.93
CA ILE A 62 1.97 4.65 3.06
C ILE A 62 3.11 3.96 3.81
N LEU A 63 3.06 2.63 3.93
CA LEU A 63 4.22 1.83 4.31
C LEU A 63 4.89 1.32 3.04
N THR A 64 6.20 1.52 2.88
CA THR A 64 6.95 1.14 1.68
C THR A 64 8.27 0.48 2.02
N LEU A 65 8.85 -0.28 1.08
CA LEU A 65 10.15 -0.93 1.20
C LEU A 65 11.03 -0.49 0.02
N PRO A 66 11.85 0.56 0.19
CA PRO A 66 12.78 1.01 -0.83
C PRO A 66 13.80 -0.08 -1.19
N MET A 67 13.97 -0.38 -2.48
CA MET A 67 15.01 -1.30 -2.97
C MET A 67 16.05 -0.55 -3.83
N GLU A 68 16.78 -1.25 -4.69
CA GLU A 68 17.91 -0.67 -5.45
C GLU A 68 17.46 0.18 -6.66
N SER A 69 16.36 -0.18 -7.30
CA SER A 69 15.90 0.47 -8.54
C SER A 69 15.22 1.82 -8.28
N MET A 70 15.10 2.67 -9.31
CA MET A 70 14.33 3.91 -9.18
C MET A 70 12.84 3.63 -8.92
N CYS A 71 12.24 2.69 -9.65
CA CYS A 71 10.82 2.36 -9.52
C CYS A 71 10.45 1.76 -8.15
N SER A 72 11.43 1.26 -7.39
CA SER A 72 11.23 0.76 -6.03
C SER A 72 11.45 1.81 -4.94
N ARG A 73 11.81 3.06 -5.29
CA ARG A 73 12.12 4.12 -4.32
C ARG A 73 11.18 5.33 -4.40
N VAL A 74 10.19 5.32 -5.28
CA VAL A 74 9.30 6.47 -5.46
C VAL A 74 8.46 6.70 -4.21
N ALA A 75 7.82 5.68 -3.65
CA ALA A 75 7.04 5.85 -2.43
C ALA A 75 7.93 6.26 -1.25
N GLY A 76 9.16 5.76 -1.18
CA GLY A 76 10.16 6.20 -0.18
C GLY A 76 10.46 7.70 -0.26
N SER A 77 10.59 8.22 -1.49
CA SER A 77 10.72 9.66 -1.74
C SER A 77 9.47 10.43 -1.31
N LEU A 78 8.26 9.91 -1.60
CA LEU A 78 7.00 10.56 -1.24
C LEU A 78 6.84 10.67 0.28
N VAL A 79 7.01 9.57 1.03
CA VAL A 79 6.84 9.57 2.49
C VAL A 79 7.88 10.44 3.19
N THR A 80 9.10 10.52 2.65
CA THR A 80 10.13 11.44 3.15
C THR A 80 9.75 12.90 2.90
N ALA A 81 9.22 13.20 1.71
CA ALA A 81 8.84 14.56 1.34
C ALA A 81 7.68 15.11 2.19
N VAL A 82 6.77 14.24 2.65
CA VAL A 82 5.68 14.62 3.58
C VAL A 82 6.09 14.57 5.06
N GLY A 83 7.37 14.33 5.36
CA GLY A 83 7.91 14.37 6.73
C GLY A 83 7.75 13.09 7.54
N CYS A 84 7.48 11.95 6.90
CA CYS A 84 7.32 10.65 7.55
C CYS A 84 8.35 9.61 7.05
N PRO A 85 9.68 9.89 7.08
CA PRO A 85 10.70 8.97 6.59
C PRO A 85 10.70 7.63 7.34
N GLU A 86 10.23 7.61 8.58
CA GLU A 86 10.07 6.39 9.36
C GLU A 86 9.15 5.38 8.67
N MET A 87 8.28 5.80 7.76
CA MET A 87 7.40 4.93 6.96
C MET A 87 8.12 4.09 5.90
N CYS A 88 9.44 4.25 5.74
CA CYS A 88 10.27 3.33 4.97
C CYS A 88 10.69 2.13 5.85
N ALA A 89 10.32 0.92 5.43
CA ALA A 89 10.78 -0.31 6.06
C ALA A 89 12.24 -0.63 5.67
N GLN A 90 12.93 -1.36 6.53
CA GLN A 90 14.35 -1.69 6.35
C GLN A 90 14.58 -3.10 5.79
N SER A 91 13.57 -3.96 5.85
CA SER A 91 13.57 -5.31 5.30
C SER A 91 12.14 -5.79 5.09
N MET A 92 11.95 -6.92 4.39
CA MET A 92 10.63 -7.53 4.27
C MET A 92 10.06 -7.96 5.64
N GLN A 93 10.92 -8.41 6.56
CA GLN A 93 10.50 -8.78 7.91
C GLN A 93 9.98 -7.55 8.67
N ASP A 94 10.75 -6.46 8.66
CA ASP A 94 10.34 -5.18 9.27
C ASP A 94 9.05 -4.64 8.63
N TYR A 95 8.93 -4.74 7.30
CA TYR A 95 7.72 -4.35 6.58
C TYR A 95 6.47 -5.09 7.11
N VAL A 96 6.54 -6.41 7.25
CA VAL A 96 5.43 -7.22 7.77
C VAL A 96 5.12 -6.88 9.23
N GLU A 97 6.13 -6.83 10.10
CA GLU A 97 5.93 -6.52 11.53
C GLU A 97 5.27 -5.17 11.74
N ARG A 98 5.69 -4.17 10.95
CA ARG A 98 5.13 -2.82 11.00
C ARG A 98 3.72 -2.75 10.44
N ALA A 99 3.45 -3.44 9.33
CA ALA A 99 2.11 -3.53 8.78
C ALA A 99 1.12 -4.13 9.80
N VAL A 100 1.53 -5.21 10.48
CA VAL A 100 0.73 -5.81 11.56
C VAL A 100 0.53 -4.81 12.70
N ARG A 101 1.61 -4.20 13.20
CA ARG A 101 1.54 -3.25 14.33
C ARG A 101 0.61 -2.06 14.04
N LEU A 102 0.60 -1.56 12.82
CA LEU A 102 -0.25 -0.45 12.41
C LEU A 102 -1.72 -0.89 12.23
N GLY A 103 -1.95 -2.12 11.74
CA GLY A 103 -3.29 -2.66 11.49
C GLY A 103 -4.00 -3.28 12.70
N THR A 104 -3.32 -3.42 13.84
CA THR A 104 -3.90 -3.95 15.09
C THR A 104 -4.09 -2.88 16.18
N ARG A 105 -4.05 -1.60 15.80
CA ARG A 105 -4.36 -0.49 16.73
C ARG A 105 -5.86 -0.28 16.87
#